data_AF-A0A149UTB3-F1
#
_entry.id   AF-A0A149UTB3-F1
#
_cell.length_a   1.000
_cell.length_b   1.000
_cell.length_c   1.000
_cell.angle_alpha   90.00
_cell.angle_beta   90.00
_cell.angle_gamma   90.00
#
_symmetry.space_group_name_H-M   'P 1'
#
loop_
_entity.id
_entity.type
_entity.pdbx_description
1 polymer ?
#
loop_
_entity_poly.entity_id
_entity_poly.type
_entity_poly.pdbx_seq_one_letter_code
_entity_poly.pdbx_strand_id
1 'polypeptide(L)'
;MDFGQLQPGAHIRGLDTGGIAEIIQVRSFGPDALNLVFRVNGKIGERLLYRGDEIPFKLVQPGRAYAFDADGALLRLVSEAWRLRLAHLFDPYLAITLSRIEALPHQITAVYGAMLPRQPLRFLLADDPGAGKTVMAGLLIKELLIRGDLERCLIVAPGSLVEQWQEELAEKFALSFDLLTRDQVENSVTGNPFAERNRFILRCQVVRRHWRNQGFRRPVS
;
A
#
# COMPACT_ATOMS: atom_id res chain seq x y z
N MET A 1 -39.50 1.79 6.94
CA MET A 1 -39.06 3.10 6.41
C MET A 1 -40.06 4.16 6.82
N ASP A 2 -39.62 5.22 7.49
CA ASP A 2 -40.52 6.30 7.88
C ASP A 2 -40.31 7.51 6.97
N PHE A 3 -41.16 7.62 5.95
CA PHE A 3 -41.10 8.71 4.97
C PHE A 3 -41.27 10.10 5.58
N GLY A 4 -41.81 10.20 6.81
CA GLY A 4 -41.94 11.46 7.54
C GLY A 4 -40.61 12.13 7.90
N GLN A 5 -39.49 11.40 7.86
CA GLN A 5 -38.16 11.92 8.22
C GLN A 5 -37.43 12.57 7.04
N LEU A 6 -37.96 12.47 5.81
CA LEU A 6 -37.39 13.05 4.60
C LEU A 6 -38.02 14.42 4.34
N GLN A 7 -37.36 15.48 4.84
CA GLN A 7 -37.80 16.87 4.64
C GLN A 7 -36.80 17.67 3.81
N PRO A 8 -37.25 18.71 3.08
CA PRO A 8 -36.36 19.67 2.44
C PRO A 8 -35.36 20.24 3.46
N GLY A 9 -34.07 20.26 3.11
CA GLY A 9 -32.95 20.67 3.97
C GLY A 9 -32.29 19.53 4.76
N ALA A 10 -32.87 18.33 4.78
CA ALA A 10 -32.24 17.17 5.41
C ALA A 10 -31.03 16.69 4.59
N HIS A 11 -29.98 16.26 5.28
CA HIS A 11 -28.76 15.71 4.68
C HIS A 11 -28.72 14.19 4.88
N ILE A 12 -28.50 13.43 3.81
CA ILE A 12 -28.67 11.99 3.80
C ILE A 12 -27.49 11.32 3.10
N ARG A 13 -26.97 10.23 3.67
CA ARG A 13 -25.96 9.38 3.03
C ARG A 13 -26.63 8.12 2.48
N GLY A 14 -26.27 7.74 1.24
CA GLY A 14 -26.70 6.50 0.59
C GLY A 14 -27.57 6.67 -0.66
N LEU A 15 -28.05 7.89 -0.96
CA LEU A 15 -28.86 8.22 -2.15
C LEU A 15 -28.09 8.08 -3.47
N ASP A 16 -26.77 8.22 -3.41
CA ASP A 16 -25.81 8.05 -4.50
C ASP A 16 -24.50 7.44 -3.96
N THR A 17 -23.68 6.87 -4.85
CA THR A 17 -22.53 5.98 -4.61
C THR A 17 -21.34 6.57 -3.82
N GLY A 18 -21.46 7.71 -3.14
CA GLY A 18 -20.37 8.19 -2.27
C GLY A 18 -20.50 9.57 -1.63
N GLY A 19 -21.67 10.21 -1.67
CA GLY A 19 -21.85 11.58 -1.19
C GLY A 19 -22.85 11.74 -0.04
N ILE A 20 -22.75 12.86 0.67
CA ILE A 20 -23.84 13.37 1.50
C ILE A 20 -24.75 14.18 0.56
N ALA A 21 -25.98 13.74 0.39
CA ALA A 21 -26.99 14.37 -0.43
C ALA A 21 -27.81 15.35 0.42
N GLU A 22 -27.87 16.60 0.01
CA GLU A 22 -28.77 17.61 0.56
C GLU A 22 -30.12 17.50 -0.17
N ILE A 23 -31.21 17.23 0.54
CA ILE A 23 -32.55 17.23 -0.06
C ILE A 23 -32.96 18.67 -0.36
N ILE A 24 -33.15 18.98 -1.64
CA ILE A 24 -33.69 20.27 -2.07
C ILE A 24 -35.21 20.24 -2.01
N GLN A 25 -35.81 19.15 -2.49
CA GLN A 25 -37.26 19.04 -2.61
C GLN A 25 -37.74 17.60 -2.44
N VAL A 26 -38.90 17.45 -1.80
CA VAL A 26 -39.64 16.19 -1.66
C VAL A 26 -41.03 16.38 -2.24
N ARG A 27 -41.45 15.50 -3.16
CA ARG A 27 -42.83 15.45 -3.66
C ARG A 27 -43.40 14.06 -3.42
N SER A 28 -44.47 13.96 -2.65
CA SER A 28 -45.21 12.71 -2.46
C SER A 28 -46.20 12.49 -3.61
N PHE A 29 -46.25 11.25 -4.10
CA PHE A 29 -47.22 10.78 -5.07
C PHE A 29 -48.03 9.67 -4.42
N GLY A 30 -49.10 10.06 -3.72
CA GLY A 30 -49.91 9.13 -2.93
C GLY A 30 -49.19 8.61 -1.69
N PRO A 31 -49.69 7.53 -1.06
CA PRO A 31 -49.13 6.99 0.17
C PRO A 31 -47.78 6.29 -0.03
N ASP A 32 -47.51 5.77 -1.24
CA ASP A 32 -46.47 4.76 -1.43
C ASP A 32 -45.31 5.19 -2.34
N ALA A 33 -45.28 6.43 -2.84
CA ALA A 33 -44.20 6.93 -3.68
C ALA A 33 -43.76 8.36 -3.32
N LEU A 34 -42.45 8.59 -3.35
CA LEU A 34 -41.82 9.89 -3.08
C LEU A 34 -40.75 10.18 -4.12
N ASN A 35 -40.81 11.37 -4.69
CA ASN A 35 -39.76 11.87 -5.55
C ASN A 35 -38.86 12.85 -4.77
N LEU A 36 -37.56 12.56 -4.75
CA LEU A 36 -36.55 13.36 -4.09
C LEU A 36 -35.68 14.07 -5.14
N VAL A 37 -35.62 15.38 -5.06
CA VAL A 37 -34.60 16.18 -5.74
C VAL A 37 -33.53 16.51 -4.72
N PHE A 38 -32.29 16.11 -5.00
CA PHE A 38 -31.18 16.25 -4.06
C PHE A 38 -29.91 16.80 -4.74
N ARG A 39 -29.04 17.42 -3.94
CA ARG A 39 -27.73 17.93 -4.37
C ARG A 39 -26.62 17.09 -3.76
N VAL A 40 -25.70 16.59 -4.58
CA VAL A 40 -24.47 15.90 -4.15
C VAL A 40 -23.29 16.54 -4.86
N ASN A 41 -22.29 17.01 -4.11
CA ASN A 41 -21.05 17.60 -4.65
C ASN A 41 -21.31 18.66 -5.75
N GLY A 42 -22.34 19.49 -5.56
CA GLY A 42 -22.73 20.56 -6.49
C GLY A 42 -23.57 20.11 -7.70
N LYS A 43 -23.81 18.81 -7.90
CA LYS A 43 -24.69 18.28 -8.96
C LYS A 43 -26.08 18.00 -8.40
N ILE A 44 -27.10 18.30 -9.19
CA ILE A 44 -28.50 18.00 -8.85
C ILE A 44 -28.86 16.64 -9.44
N GLY A 45 -29.44 15.78 -8.62
CA GLY A 45 -30.01 14.50 -9.00
C GLY A 45 -31.49 14.42 -8.60
N GLU A 46 -32.23 13.55 -9.28
CA GLU A 46 -33.62 13.24 -9.00
C GLU A 46 -33.76 11.73 -8.83
N ARG A 47 -34.54 11.30 -7.84
CA ARG A 47 -34.79 9.88 -7.59
C ARG A 47 -36.19 9.64 -7.03
N LEU A 48 -36.91 8.74 -7.68
CA LEU A 48 -38.18 8.21 -7.20
C LEU A 48 -37.93 7.03 -6.25
N LEU A 49 -38.56 7.07 -5.08
CA LEU A 49 -38.52 6.05 -4.04
C LEU A 49 -39.91 5.49 -3.81
N TYR A 50 -40.02 4.16 -3.70
CA TYR A 50 -41.27 3.48 -3.39
C TYR A 50 -41.26 2.92 -1.95
N ARG A 51 -42.45 2.80 -1.34
CA ARG A 51 -42.61 2.20 -0.02
C ARG A 51 -42.31 0.70 -0.11
N GLY A 52 -41.08 0.31 0.23
CA GLY A 52 -40.59 -1.06 0.09
C GLY A 52 -39.18 -1.12 -0.51
N ASP A 53 -38.68 -0.03 -1.08
CA ASP A 53 -37.27 0.08 -1.48
C ASP A 53 -36.41 0.11 -0.22
N GLU A 54 -35.82 -1.02 0.20
CA GLU A 54 -34.91 -1.10 1.35
C GLU A 54 -33.53 -0.49 1.05
N ILE A 55 -33.49 0.80 0.73
CA ILE A 55 -32.21 1.49 0.59
C ILE A 55 -31.82 2.03 1.98
N PRO A 56 -30.69 1.58 2.57
CA PRO A 56 -30.27 2.00 3.90
C PRO A 56 -29.72 3.42 3.84
N PHE A 57 -30.60 4.41 3.91
CA PHE A 57 -30.22 5.81 4.05
C PHE A 57 -30.00 6.14 5.52
N LYS A 58 -28.89 6.81 5.83
CA LYS A 58 -28.66 7.39 7.16
C LYS A 58 -28.82 8.91 7.08
N LEU A 59 -29.71 9.46 7.90
CA LEU A 59 -29.77 10.89 8.17
C LEU A 59 -28.45 11.32 8.82
N VAL A 60 -27.79 12.29 8.21
CA VAL A 60 -26.55 12.89 8.71
C VAL A 60 -26.90 14.31 9.12
N GLN A 61 -26.69 14.66 10.38
CA GLN A 61 -26.77 16.08 10.75
C GLN A 61 -25.61 16.81 10.07
N PRO A 62 -25.82 18.01 9.52
CA PRO A 62 -24.73 18.79 8.97
C PRO A 62 -23.71 19.02 10.09
N GLY A 63 -22.57 18.33 10.00
CA GLY A 63 -21.47 18.55 10.93
C GLY A 63 -21.06 20.00 10.82
N ARG A 64 -20.90 20.69 11.95
CA ARG A 64 -20.35 22.04 11.91
C ARG A 64 -18.92 21.93 11.37
N ALA A 65 -18.55 22.82 10.45
CA ALA A 65 -17.13 22.98 10.15
C ALA A 65 -16.39 23.27 11.46
N TYR A 66 -15.31 22.53 11.74
CA TYR A 66 -14.56 22.59 13.00
C TYR A 66 -15.36 22.17 14.25
N ALA A 67 -16.27 21.20 14.13
CA ALA A 67 -16.99 20.66 15.30
C ALA A 67 -16.08 19.96 16.34
N PHE A 68 -14.89 19.50 15.92
CA PHE A 68 -13.94 18.73 16.76
C PHE A 68 -14.59 17.54 17.51
N ASP A 69 -15.66 16.99 16.96
CA ASP A 69 -16.47 15.90 17.51
C ASP A 69 -16.06 14.51 17.00
N ALA A 70 -14.93 14.43 16.28
CA ALA A 70 -14.33 13.18 15.87
C ALA A 70 -13.87 12.35 17.08
N ASP A 71 -13.82 11.03 16.91
CA ASP A 71 -13.28 10.14 17.94
C ASP A 71 -11.82 10.48 18.24
N GLY A 72 -11.57 10.99 19.45
CA GLY A 72 -10.23 11.36 19.91
C GLY A 72 -9.27 10.18 19.98
N ALA A 73 -9.75 8.96 20.23
CA ALA A 73 -8.93 7.76 20.20
C ALA A 73 -8.46 7.44 18.78
N LEU A 74 -9.35 7.58 17.80
CA LEU A 74 -9.01 7.41 16.38
C LEU A 74 -8.02 8.49 15.91
N LEU A 75 -8.25 9.75 16.30
CA LEU A 75 -7.32 10.85 15.99
C LEU A 75 -5.92 10.57 16.57
N ARG A 76 -5.85 10.12 17.82
CA ARG A 76 -4.57 9.74 18.46
C ARG A 76 -3.90 8.60 17.71
N LEU A 77 -4.64 7.54 17.37
CA LEU A 77 -4.11 6.38 16.65
C LEU A 77 -3.52 6.80 15.30
N VAL A 78 -4.25 7.60 14.52
CA VAL A 78 -3.79 8.11 13.23
C VAL A 78 -2.55 8.99 13.41
N SER A 79 -2.54 9.89 14.39
CA SER A 79 -1.40 10.76 14.67
C SER A 79 -0.14 9.98 15.03
N GLU A 80 -0.26 8.92 15.85
CA GLU A 80 0.86 8.03 16.17
C GLU A 80 1.34 7.24 14.95
N ALA A 81 0.42 6.75 14.12
CA ALA A 81 0.78 6.06 12.88
C ALA A 81 1.57 6.98 11.93
N TRP A 82 1.17 8.25 11.80
CA TRP A 82 1.91 9.25 11.03
C TRP A 82 3.28 9.55 11.63
N ARG A 83 3.37 9.69 12.96
CA ARG A 83 4.66 9.91 13.66
C ARG A 83 5.64 8.77 13.38
N LEU A 84 5.18 7.52 13.44
CA LEU A 84 6.02 6.35 13.13
C LEU A 84 6.42 6.30 11.66
N ARG A 85 5.48 6.58 10.75
CA ARG A 85 5.76 6.60 9.30
C ARG A 85 6.80 7.65 8.92
N LEU A 86 6.77 8.81 9.59
CA LEU A 86 7.67 9.94 9.33
C LEU A 86 8.94 9.92 10.19
N ALA A 87 9.15 8.90 11.03
CA ALA A 87 10.29 8.84 11.94
C ALA A 87 11.66 8.96 11.23
N HIS A 88 11.77 8.45 10.00
CA HIS A 88 12.98 8.52 9.18
C HIS A 88 13.42 9.95 8.81
N LEU A 89 12.51 10.93 8.91
CA LEU A 89 12.86 12.34 8.70
C LEU A 89 13.67 12.92 9.86
N PHE A 90 13.57 12.30 11.05
CA PHE A 90 14.24 12.74 12.26
C PHE A 90 15.43 11.84 12.64
N ASP A 91 15.44 10.59 12.18
CA ASP A 91 16.57 9.68 12.27
C ASP A 91 16.99 9.23 10.86
N PRO A 92 18.02 9.84 10.26
CA PRO A 92 18.54 9.45 8.94
C PRO A 92 19.08 8.02 8.88
N TYR A 93 19.30 7.37 10.02
CA TYR A 93 19.85 6.03 10.16
C TYR A 93 18.84 5.04 10.77
N LEU A 94 17.54 5.32 10.64
CA LEU A 94 16.48 4.56 11.28
C LEU A 94 16.54 3.06 10.95
N ALA A 95 16.94 2.66 9.73
CA ALA A 95 17.12 1.24 9.43
C ALA A 95 18.21 0.56 10.27
N ILE A 96 19.30 1.26 10.65
CA ILE A 96 20.31 0.71 11.58
C ILE A 96 19.66 0.48 12.93
N THR A 97 19.01 1.51 13.49
CA THR A 97 18.37 1.47 14.81
C THR A 97 17.36 0.33 14.93
N LEU A 98 16.62 0.05 13.85
CA LEU A 98 15.60 -0.99 13.82
C LEU A 98 16.16 -2.38 13.47
N SER A 99 17.45 -2.52 13.15
CA SER A 99 18.07 -3.78 12.73
C SER A 99 18.95 -4.37 13.82
N ARG A 100 19.06 -5.70 13.82
CA ARG A 100 19.91 -6.47 14.74
C ARG A 100 21.29 -6.66 14.13
N ILE A 101 21.98 -5.56 13.87
CA ILE A 101 23.32 -5.55 13.27
C ILE A 101 24.24 -4.57 14.00
N GLU A 102 25.53 -4.83 13.93
CA GLU A 102 26.57 -3.84 14.21
C GLU A 102 27.14 -3.39 12.86
N ALA A 103 26.62 -2.27 12.33
CA ALA A 103 27.04 -1.75 11.03
C ALA A 103 28.43 -1.09 11.15
N LEU A 104 29.37 -1.52 10.30
CA LEU A 104 30.72 -0.94 10.28
C LEU A 104 30.71 0.45 9.61
N PRO A 105 31.60 1.39 10.00
CA PRO A 105 31.61 2.75 9.47
C PRO A 105 31.67 2.86 7.94
N HIS A 106 32.41 1.96 7.28
CA HIS A 106 32.48 1.92 5.82
C HIS A 106 31.16 1.45 5.18
N GLN A 107 30.43 0.54 5.83
CA GLN A 107 29.11 0.08 5.36
C GLN A 107 28.08 1.19 5.45
N ILE A 108 28.11 1.96 6.55
CA ILE A 108 27.23 3.12 6.74
C ILE A 108 27.51 4.16 5.64
N THR A 109 28.79 4.51 5.43
CA THR A 109 29.19 5.46 4.39
C THR A 109 28.78 4.97 2.99
N ALA A 110 28.96 3.68 2.70
CA ALA A 110 28.56 3.09 1.43
C ALA A 110 27.05 3.18 1.20
N VAL A 111 26.24 2.76 2.18
CA VAL A 111 24.78 2.76 2.04
C VAL A 111 24.21 4.18 2.02
N TYR A 112 24.47 4.98 3.06
CA TYR A 112 23.81 6.28 3.24
C TYR A 112 24.47 7.40 2.44
N GLY A 113 25.79 7.34 2.25
CA GLY A 113 26.54 8.36 1.52
C GLY A 113 26.57 8.13 0.01
N ALA A 114 26.66 6.86 -0.44
CA ALA A 114 26.88 6.56 -1.86
C ALA A 114 25.67 5.91 -2.56
N MET A 115 24.95 4.99 -1.91
CA MET A 115 23.86 4.24 -2.57
C MET A 115 22.52 4.96 -2.47
N LEU A 116 22.11 5.35 -1.26
CA LEU A 116 20.79 5.88 -0.97
C LEU A 116 20.44 7.15 -1.78
N PRO A 117 21.34 8.12 -2.01
CA PRO A 117 21.03 9.31 -2.79
C PRO A 117 20.86 9.06 -4.29
N ARG A 118 21.22 7.88 -4.81
CA ARG A 118 21.30 7.60 -6.25
C ARG A 118 20.12 6.75 -6.73
N GLN A 119 18.88 7.26 -6.63
CA GLN A 119 17.70 6.55 -7.13
C GLN A 119 17.31 7.00 -8.54
N PRO A 120 17.11 6.07 -9.52
CA PRO A 120 17.21 4.61 -9.38
C PRO A 120 18.67 4.12 -9.34
N LEU A 121 18.98 3.25 -8.39
CA LEU A 121 20.35 2.77 -8.17
C LEU A 121 20.74 1.69 -9.18
N ARG A 122 21.86 1.90 -9.88
CA ARG A 122 22.58 0.88 -10.66
C ARG A 122 24.02 0.83 -10.17
N PHE A 123 24.36 -0.20 -9.41
CA PHE A 123 25.64 -0.28 -8.72
C PHE A 123 26.18 -1.71 -8.70
N LEU A 124 27.51 -1.84 -8.65
CA LEU A 124 28.21 -3.12 -8.47
C LEU A 124 29.01 -3.05 -7.16
N LEU A 125 28.65 -3.91 -6.21
CA LEU A 125 29.41 -4.10 -4.97
C LEU A 125 30.54 -5.12 -5.23
N ALA A 126 31.76 -4.64 -5.39
CA ALA A 126 32.93 -5.44 -5.77
C ALA A 126 33.99 -5.59 -4.66
N ASP A 127 33.64 -5.35 -3.39
CA ASP A 127 34.59 -5.53 -2.27
C ASP A 127 34.93 -7.02 -2.03
N ASP A 128 35.87 -7.27 -1.13
CA ASP A 128 36.30 -8.63 -0.78
C ASP A 128 35.17 -9.51 -0.19
N PRO A 129 35.28 -10.85 -0.33
CA PRO A 129 34.45 -11.78 0.41
C PRO A 129 34.50 -11.48 1.91
N GLY A 130 33.34 -11.42 2.56
CA GLY A 130 33.25 -11.10 3.99
C GLY A 130 33.12 -9.61 4.34
N ALA A 131 33.22 -8.69 3.37
CA ALA A 131 33.02 -7.25 3.59
C ALA A 131 31.59 -6.83 4.02
N GLY A 132 30.67 -7.79 4.14
CA GLY A 132 29.30 -7.55 4.59
C GLY A 132 28.37 -6.98 3.52
N LYS A 133 28.50 -7.44 2.27
CA LYS A 133 27.59 -7.04 1.17
C LYS A 133 26.13 -7.34 1.46
N THR A 134 25.83 -8.50 2.05
CA THR A 134 24.48 -8.86 2.47
C THR A 134 23.95 -7.88 3.51
N VAL A 135 24.80 -7.45 4.46
CA VAL A 135 24.45 -6.45 5.46
C VAL A 135 24.14 -5.12 4.77
N MET A 136 25.00 -4.63 3.87
CA MET A 136 24.76 -3.39 3.12
C MET A 136 23.47 -3.45 2.29
N ALA A 137 23.22 -4.56 1.60
CA ALA A 137 22.01 -4.76 0.81
C ALA A 137 20.76 -4.78 1.69
N GLY A 138 20.76 -5.53 2.79
CA GLY A 138 19.65 -5.57 3.75
C GLY A 138 19.36 -4.19 4.36
N LEU A 139 20.42 -3.44 4.68
CA LEU A 139 20.33 -2.07 5.16
C LEU A 139 19.65 -1.15 4.14
N LEU A 140 20.12 -1.19 2.89
CA LEU A 140 19.55 -0.38 1.81
C LEU A 140 18.08 -0.74 1.57
N ILE A 141 17.75 -2.03 1.49
CA ILE A 141 16.38 -2.50 1.28
C ILE A 141 15.47 -2.02 2.41
N LYS A 142 15.90 -2.17 3.67
CA LYS A 142 15.11 -1.76 4.83
C LYS A 142 14.90 -0.26 4.88
N GLU A 143 15.95 0.52 4.59
CA GLU A 143 15.88 1.97 4.56
C GLU A 143 14.90 2.46 3.48
N LEU A 144 14.95 1.87 2.27
CA LEU A 144 14.01 2.20 1.20
C LEU A 144 12.56 1.80 1.54
N LEU A 145 12.34 0.67 2.23
CA LEU A 145 11.01 0.27 2.71
C LEU A 145 10.47 1.25 3.75
N ILE A 146 11.30 1.68 4.70
CA ILE A 146 10.93 2.65 5.74
C ILE A 146 10.55 4.00 5.13
N ARG A 147 11.29 4.45 4.11
CA ARG A 147 11.02 5.70 3.38
C ARG A 147 9.79 5.60 2.46
N GLY A 148 9.37 4.39 2.12
CA GLY A 148 8.30 4.14 1.16
C GLY A 148 8.74 4.21 -0.30
N ASP A 149 10.06 4.21 -0.55
CA ASP A 149 10.66 4.26 -1.89
C ASP A 149 10.72 2.87 -2.55
N LEU A 150 10.58 1.80 -1.77
CA LEU A 150 10.57 0.42 -2.24
C LEU A 150 9.25 -0.26 -1.86
N GLU A 151 8.49 -0.69 -2.86
CA GLU A 151 7.29 -1.50 -2.66
C GLU A 151 7.58 -2.98 -2.95
N ARG A 152 8.18 -3.27 -4.10
CA ARG A 152 8.48 -4.61 -4.60
C ARG A 152 9.98 -4.87 -4.71
N CYS A 153 10.45 -6.00 -4.20
CA CYS A 153 11.87 -6.37 -4.18
C CYS A 153 12.08 -7.81 -4.66
N LEU A 154 12.99 -8.00 -5.61
CA LEU A 154 13.43 -9.31 -6.08
C LEU A 154 14.94 -9.44 -5.87
N ILE A 155 15.35 -10.45 -5.11
CA ILE A 155 16.75 -10.80 -4.92
C ILE A 155 17.05 -12.03 -5.78
N VAL A 156 18.07 -11.95 -6.61
CA VAL A 156 18.53 -13.10 -7.40
C VAL A 156 19.87 -13.57 -6.84
N ALA A 157 19.91 -14.78 -6.32
CA ALA A 157 21.10 -15.35 -5.70
C ALA A 157 21.42 -16.75 -6.26
N PRO A 158 22.70 -17.19 -6.19
CA PRO A 158 23.06 -18.59 -6.41
C PRO A 158 22.23 -19.51 -5.52
N GLY A 159 21.91 -20.72 -6.01
CA GLY A 159 21.02 -21.64 -5.30
C GLY A 159 21.45 -21.95 -3.87
N SER A 160 22.75 -22.07 -3.63
CA SER A 160 23.35 -22.33 -2.32
C SER A 160 23.26 -21.17 -1.32
N LEU A 161 22.98 -19.94 -1.78
CA LEU A 161 22.93 -18.75 -0.93
C LEU A 161 21.50 -18.28 -0.65
N VAL A 162 20.50 -18.85 -1.32
CA VAL A 162 19.11 -18.37 -1.21
C VAL A 162 18.57 -18.48 0.22
N GLU A 163 18.81 -19.60 0.89
CA GLU A 163 18.35 -19.82 2.27
C GLU A 163 19.09 -18.89 3.24
N GLN A 164 20.41 -18.75 3.07
CA GLN A 164 21.20 -17.80 3.85
C GLN A 164 20.69 -16.35 3.70
N TRP A 165 20.35 -15.92 2.48
CA TRP A 165 19.77 -14.59 2.26
C TRP A 165 18.44 -14.42 2.98
N GLN A 166 17.57 -15.43 2.91
CA GLN A 166 16.27 -15.40 3.57
C GLN A 166 16.42 -15.31 5.09
N GLU A 167 17.28 -16.13 5.68
CA GLU A 167 17.58 -16.15 7.11
C GLU A 167 18.20 -14.83 7.57
N GLU A 168 19.25 -14.35 6.90
CA GLU A 168 19.90 -13.09 7.29
C GLU A 168 18.95 -11.89 7.20
N LEU A 169 18.09 -11.83 6.17
CA LEU A 169 17.10 -10.76 6.03
C LEU A 169 16.02 -10.83 7.12
N ALA A 170 15.56 -12.03 7.47
CA ALA A 170 14.58 -12.22 8.53
C ALA A 170 15.17 -11.87 9.90
N GLU A 171 16.34 -12.41 10.25
CA GLU A 171 16.92 -12.28 11.58
C GLU A 171 17.52 -10.90 11.83
N LYS A 172 18.31 -10.39 10.88
CA LYS A 172 19.05 -9.14 11.07
C LYS A 172 18.19 -7.92 10.76
N PHE A 173 17.29 -8.04 9.79
CA PHE A 173 16.54 -6.89 9.26
C PHE A 173 15.04 -6.96 9.53
N ALA A 174 14.51 -8.06 10.07
CA ALA A 174 13.06 -8.30 10.21
C ALA A 174 12.31 -8.19 8.87
N LEU A 175 12.98 -8.61 7.77
CA LEU A 175 12.44 -8.59 6.42
C LEU A 175 12.07 -10.00 5.98
N SER A 176 10.77 -10.25 5.81
CA SER A 176 10.27 -11.51 5.28
C SER A 176 10.28 -11.50 3.74
N PHE A 177 10.99 -12.48 3.18
CA PHE A 177 11.06 -12.75 1.74
C PHE A 177 10.61 -14.16 1.45
N ASP A 178 9.84 -14.34 0.38
CA ASP A 178 9.40 -15.64 -0.07
C ASP A 178 10.34 -16.22 -1.12
N LEU A 179 10.52 -17.54 -1.08
CA LEU A 179 11.25 -18.23 -2.14
C LEU A 179 10.34 -18.41 -3.34
N LEU A 180 10.73 -17.80 -4.46
CA LEU A 180 10.00 -17.96 -5.71
C LEU A 180 10.35 -19.32 -6.31
N THR A 181 9.49 -20.30 -6.09
CA THR A 181 9.56 -21.65 -6.66
C THR A 181 8.62 -21.80 -7.84
N ARG A 182 8.81 -22.86 -8.63
CA ARG A 182 7.87 -23.20 -9.71
C ARG A 182 6.46 -23.43 -9.18
N ASP A 183 6.34 -24.16 -8.08
CA ASP A 183 5.05 -24.45 -7.46
C ASP A 183 4.33 -23.17 -7.03
N GLN A 184 5.06 -22.14 -6.57
CA GLN A 184 4.44 -20.85 -6.26
C GLN A 184 3.91 -20.12 -7.50
N VAL A 185 4.60 -20.24 -8.63
CA VAL A 185 4.13 -19.65 -9.89
C VAL A 185 2.87 -20.39 -10.36
N GLU A 186 2.90 -21.73 -10.33
CA GLU A 186 1.79 -22.58 -10.80
C GLU A 186 0.55 -22.47 -9.90
N ASN A 187 0.72 -22.30 -8.59
CA ASN A 187 -0.38 -22.15 -7.62
C ASN A 187 -0.80 -20.71 -7.37
N SER A 188 -0.25 -19.73 -8.10
CA SER A 188 -0.67 -18.34 -7.96
C SER A 188 -2.13 -18.18 -8.42
N VAL A 189 -2.98 -17.66 -7.54
CA VAL A 189 -4.43 -17.47 -7.79
C VAL A 189 -4.64 -16.54 -8.97
N THR A 190 -3.77 -15.54 -9.10
CA THR A 190 -3.81 -14.52 -10.14
C THR A 190 -3.07 -14.93 -11.41
N GLY A 191 -2.36 -16.06 -11.41
CA GLY A 191 -1.39 -16.43 -12.45
C GLY A 191 -0.09 -15.60 -12.42
N ASN A 192 0.02 -14.63 -11.50
CA ASN A 192 1.21 -13.81 -11.32
C ASN A 192 1.59 -13.70 -9.83
N PRO A 193 2.59 -14.45 -9.35
CA PRO A 193 2.98 -14.41 -7.94
C PRO A 193 3.47 -13.02 -7.49
N PHE A 194 3.95 -12.17 -8.40
CA PHE A 194 4.36 -10.79 -8.11
C PHE A 194 3.19 -9.83 -7.85
N ALA A 195 1.96 -10.22 -8.21
CA ALA A 195 0.76 -9.47 -7.88
C ALA A 195 0.24 -9.83 -6.47
N GLU A 196 0.56 -11.01 -5.97
CA GLU A 196 0.09 -11.50 -4.68
C GLU A 196 1.04 -11.14 -3.54
N ARG A 197 2.35 -11.09 -3.81
CA ARG A 197 3.35 -10.73 -2.82
C ARG A 197 4.41 -9.82 -3.41
N ASN A 198 5.03 -9.03 -2.53
CA ASN A 198 5.92 -7.96 -2.95
C ASN A 198 7.42 -8.32 -2.87
N ARG A 199 7.81 -9.37 -2.14
CA ARG A 199 9.21 -9.61 -1.80
C ARG A 199 9.61 -11.06 -2.04
N PHE A 200 10.51 -11.27 -2.99
CA PHE A 200 10.93 -12.60 -3.43
C PHE A 200 12.44 -12.77 -3.48
N ILE A 201 12.90 -13.99 -3.21
CA ILE A 201 14.25 -14.46 -3.54
C ILE A 201 14.13 -15.55 -4.61
N LEU A 202 14.91 -15.41 -5.67
CA LEU A 202 14.94 -16.32 -6.81
C LEU A 202 16.32 -16.97 -6.96
N ARG A 203 16.32 -18.28 -7.19
CA ARG A 203 17.53 -19.04 -7.54
C ARG A 203 17.95 -18.73 -8.98
N CYS A 204 19.18 -18.24 -9.17
CA CYS A 204 19.74 -17.82 -10.47
C CYS A 204 19.66 -18.90 -11.58
N GLN A 205 19.71 -20.18 -11.23
CA GLN A 205 19.59 -21.28 -12.22
C GLN A 205 18.23 -21.34 -12.93
N VAL A 206 17.15 -20.82 -12.32
CA VAL A 206 15.80 -20.82 -12.90
C VAL A 206 15.70 -19.82 -14.05
N VAL A 207 16.46 -18.73 -13.99
CA VAL A 207 16.47 -17.70 -15.04
C VAL A 207 16.98 -18.30 -16.35
N ARG A 208 18.09 -19.06 -16.33
CA ARG A 208 18.72 -19.59 -17.56
C ARG A 208 17.84 -20.49 -18.44
N ARG A 209 16.81 -21.16 -17.91
CA ARG A 209 15.92 -22.04 -18.69
C ARG A 209 14.80 -21.29 -19.42
N HIS A 210 14.33 -20.15 -18.90
CA HIS A 210 13.25 -19.38 -19.53
C HIS A 210 13.74 -18.56 -20.74
N TRP A 211 14.97 -18.03 -20.67
CA TRP A 211 15.58 -17.23 -21.75
C TRP A 211 16.01 -18.03 -22.99
N ARG A 212 16.06 -19.37 -22.91
CA ARG A 212 16.39 -20.23 -24.07
C ARG A 212 15.16 -20.64 -24.89
N ASN A 213 13.98 -20.61 -24.28
CA ASN A 213 12.73 -21.07 -24.92
C ASN A 213 11.90 -19.95 -25.54
N GLN A 214 12.17 -18.68 -25.21
CA GLN A 214 11.56 -17.54 -25.88
C GLN A 214 12.59 -16.88 -26.79
N GLY A 215 12.64 -17.36 -28.04
CA GLY A 215 13.48 -16.81 -29.09
C GLY A 215 13.26 -15.31 -29.25
N PHE A 216 14.37 -14.58 -29.27
CA PHE A 216 14.44 -13.14 -29.48
C PHE A 216 13.83 -12.77 -30.85
N ARG A 217 12.55 -12.43 -30.92
CA ARG A 217 12.02 -11.58 -31.99
C ARG A 217 12.27 -10.14 -31.55
N ARG A 218 13.26 -9.50 -32.19
CA ARG A 218 13.41 -8.04 -32.16
C ARG A 218 12.08 -7.41 -32.59
N PRO A 219 11.53 -6.41 -31.87
CA PRO A 219 10.61 -5.49 -32.50
C PRO A 219 11.41 -4.74 -33.57
N VAL A 220 10.98 -4.90 -34.82
CA VAL A 220 11.37 -4.01 -35.91
C VAL A 220 10.60 -2.69 -35.70
N SER A 221 11.30 -1.60 -36.03
CA SER A 221 10.91 -0.18 -36.06
C SER A 221 10.61 0.50 -34.74
#